data_AF-A0A1S2Q1P4-F1
#
_entry.id   AF-A0A1S2Q1P4-F1
#
_cell.length_a   1.000
_cell.length_b   1.000
_cell.length_c   1.000
_cell.angle_alpha   90.00
_cell.angle_beta   90.00
_cell.angle_gamma   90.00
#
_symmetry.space_group_name_H-M   'P 1'
#
loop_
_entity.id
_entity.type
_entity.pdbx_description
1 polymer ?
#
loop_
_entity_poly.entity_id
_entity_poly.type
_entity_poly.pdbx_seq_one_letter_code
_entity_poly.pdbx_strand_id
1 'polypeptide(L)'
;MYKLVPDDPVWATAFSQIEDEILHPLLSYCGQVLERPDAEDLDTAYGAWFNISRRLPPAVWRHCPTATGASPAETYALESPSGAPLTPMWVIDIVPADLNALAAWHERMREDQDILDALRLAATGPVDTLLYAYGSAVRALKIEATQDLVHALRHTLAPGVQRLSLTESGYLAYKDHCQQLVEAIHPHDKWAQRHHYHCWYSDTAS
;
A
#
# COMPACT_ATOMS: atom_id res chain seq x y z
N MET A 1 3.31 -14.63 2.78
CA MET A 1 2.55 -14.05 3.92
C MET A 1 1.40 -13.25 3.34
N TYR A 2 0.18 -13.47 3.81
CA TYR A 2 -0.99 -12.79 3.25
C TYR A 2 -1.15 -11.38 3.82
N LYS A 3 -1.30 -10.39 2.95
CA LYS A 3 -1.65 -9.00 3.28
C LYS A 3 -2.93 -8.61 2.57
N LEU A 4 -3.57 -7.58 3.10
CA LEU A 4 -4.79 -7.01 2.51
C LEU A 4 -4.46 -5.63 1.98
N VAL A 5 -4.91 -5.36 0.76
CA VAL A 5 -4.74 -4.08 0.10
C VAL A 5 -6.11 -3.53 -0.27
N PRO A 6 -6.46 -2.30 0.18
CA PRO A 6 -7.74 -1.70 -0.16
C PRO A 6 -7.74 -1.21 -1.62
N ASP A 7 -8.89 -1.30 -2.26
CA ASP A 7 -9.19 -0.60 -3.52
C ASP A 7 -9.47 0.88 -3.21
N ASP A 8 -8.42 1.60 -2.81
CA ASP A 8 -8.48 2.95 -2.28
C ASP A 8 -7.45 3.88 -2.94
N PRO A 9 -7.85 5.11 -3.35
CA PRO A 9 -6.96 6.03 -4.04
C PRO A 9 -5.85 6.63 -3.17
N VAL A 10 -6.08 6.80 -1.86
CA VAL A 10 -5.05 7.33 -0.94
C VAL A 10 -3.94 6.31 -0.78
N TRP A 11 -4.31 5.05 -0.59
CA TRP A 11 -3.35 3.94 -0.53
C TRP A 11 -2.59 3.80 -1.85
N ALA A 12 -3.30 3.77 -2.99
CA ALA A 12 -2.68 3.61 -4.31
C ALA A 12 -1.72 4.75 -4.66
N THR A 13 -2.05 5.98 -4.27
CA THR A 13 -1.17 7.14 -4.46
C THR A 13 0.10 7.00 -3.62
N ALA A 14 -0.02 6.69 -2.33
CA ALA A 14 1.15 6.49 -1.46
C ALA A 14 2.03 5.33 -1.94
N PHE A 15 1.42 4.29 -2.50
CA PHE A 15 2.10 3.16 -3.09
C PHE A 15 2.87 3.57 -4.35
N SER A 16 2.19 4.12 -5.37
CA SER A 16 2.83 4.54 -6.64
C SER A 16 4.00 5.52 -6.45
N GLN A 17 3.89 6.43 -5.48
CA GLN A 17 4.98 7.37 -5.15
C GLN A 17 6.29 6.69 -4.73
N ILE A 18 6.24 5.46 -4.19
CA ILE A 18 7.47 4.73 -3.84
C ILE A 18 8.32 4.48 -5.10
N GLU A 19 7.70 4.04 -6.19
CA GLU A 19 8.43 3.76 -7.42
C GLU A 19 8.81 5.04 -8.14
N ASP A 20 7.81 5.84 -8.47
CA ASP A 20 7.92 6.92 -9.45
C ASP A 20 8.73 8.10 -8.90
N GLU A 21 8.64 8.37 -7.59
CA GLU A 21 9.20 9.57 -6.98
C GLU A 21 10.40 9.30 -6.06
N ILE A 22 10.65 8.04 -5.70
CA ILE A 22 11.72 7.69 -4.74
C ILE A 22 12.69 6.70 -5.36
N LEU A 23 12.27 5.45 -5.60
CA LEU A 23 13.22 4.40 -5.98
C LEU A 23 13.75 4.59 -7.40
N HIS A 24 12.91 4.91 -8.37
CA HIS A 24 13.34 5.10 -9.75
C HIS A 24 14.24 6.34 -9.93
N PRO A 25 13.90 7.52 -9.35
CA PRO A 25 14.80 8.67 -9.36
C PRO A 25 16.13 8.38 -8.67
N LEU A 26 16.11 7.74 -7.50
CA LEU A 26 17.35 7.37 -6.80
C LEU A 26 18.19 6.41 -7.64
N LEU A 27 17.62 5.36 -8.23
CA LEU A 27 18.40 4.44 -9.08
C LEU A 27 19.04 5.16 -10.28
N SER A 28 18.29 6.07 -10.90
CA SER A 28 18.76 6.84 -12.05
C SER A 28 19.86 7.84 -11.69
N TYR A 29 19.80 8.41 -10.49
CA TYR A 29 20.69 9.47 -10.02
C TYR A 29 21.92 8.93 -9.27
N CYS A 30 21.74 7.89 -8.46
CA CYS A 30 22.69 7.43 -7.46
C CYS A 30 23.76 6.47 -7.98
N GLY A 31 23.57 5.86 -9.16
CA GLY A 31 24.56 4.95 -9.76
C GLY A 31 25.95 5.57 -10.02
N GLN A 32 26.09 6.89 -9.81
CA GLN A 32 27.36 7.63 -9.91
C GLN A 32 27.77 8.35 -8.61
N VAL A 33 26.90 8.41 -7.59
CA VAL A 33 27.04 9.31 -6.44
C VAL A 33 27.02 8.58 -5.10
N LEU A 34 26.27 7.48 -4.98
CA LEU A 34 26.23 6.70 -3.74
C LEU A 34 27.43 5.78 -3.59
N GLU A 35 27.83 5.51 -2.35
CA GLU A 35 28.78 4.45 -2.07
C GLU A 35 28.19 3.10 -2.49
N ARG A 36 29.07 2.18 -2.87
CA ARG A 36 28.66 0.86 -3.38
C ARG A 36 27.71 0.09 -2.44
N PRO A 37 27.89 0.09 -1.10
CA PRO A 37 26.95 -0.58 -0.21
C PRO A 37 25.53 0.02 -0.26
N ASP A 38 25.42 1.34 -0.39
CA ASP A 38 24.11 2.00 -0.51
C ASP A 38 23.43 1.68 -1.84
N ALA A 39 24.21 1.58 -2.93
CA ALA A 39 23.69 1.18 -4.22
C ALA A 39 23.16 -0.27 -4.21
N GLU A 40 23.86 -1.20 -3.54
CA GLU A 40 23.42 -2.59 -3.40
C GLU A 40 22.13 -2.71 -2.55
N ASP A 41 22.01 -1.90 -1.49
CA ASP A 41 20.80 -1.83 -0.66
C ASP A 41 19.62 -1.20 -1.43
N LEU A 42 19.86 -0.16 -2.24
CA LEU A 42 18.85 0.45 -3.10
C LEU A 42 18.35 -0.54 -4.17
N ASP A 43 19.26 -1.28 -4.82
CA ASP A 43 18.91 -2.34 -5.77
C ASP A 43 18.05 -3.42 -5.10
N THR A 44 18.41 -3.81 -3.87
CA THR A 44 17.65 -4.77 -3.07
C THR A 44 16.24 -4.23 -2.75
N ALA A 45 16.12 -2.97 -2.35
CA ALA A 45 14.86 -2.32 -2.08
C ALA A 45 13.98 -2.20 -3.34
N TYR A 46 14.58 -1.86 -4.48
CA TYR A 46 13.86 -1.82 -5.76
C TYR A 46 13.38 -3.18 -6.23
N GLY A 47 14.23 -4.22 -6.11
CA GLY A 47 13.82 -5.59 -6.38
C GLY A 47 12.67 -6.05 -5.49
N ALA A 48 12.74 -5.73 -4.19
CA ALA A 48 11.68 -6.00 -3.23
C ALA A 48 10.36 -5.28 -3.58
N TRP A 49 10.45 -4.00 -3.93
CA TRP A 49 9.31 -3.23 -4.42
C TRP A 49 8.65 -3.90 -5.63
N PHE A 50 9.46 -4.22 -6.65
CA PHE A 50 8.98 -4.83 -7.89
C PHE A 50 8.31 -6.19 -7.64
N ASN A 51 8.85 -6.99 -6.71
CA ASN A 51 8.24 -8.26 -6.32
C ASN A 51 6.86 -8.06 -5.68
N ILE A 52 6.71 -7.05 -4.82
CA ILE A 52 5.43 -6.73 -4.16
C ILE A 52 4.44 -6.12 -5.17
N SER A 53 4.87 -5.16 -5.99
CA SER A 53 4.00 -4.44 -6.92
C SER A 53 3.37 -5.39 -7.96
N ARG A 54 4.11 -6.40 -8.41
CA ARG A 54 3.61 -7.47 -9.29
C ARG A 54 2.56 -8.39 -8.66
N ARG A 55 2.45 -8.42 -7.33
CA ARG A 55 1.42 -9.18 -6.60
C ARG A 55 0.15 -8.36 -6.40
N LEU A 56 0.18 -7.07 -6.70
CA LEU A 56 -1.01 -6.24 -6.59
C LEU A 56 -2.01 -6.52 -7.72
N PRO A 57 -3.31 -6.52 -7.41
CA PRO A 57 -4.34 -6.69 -8.41
C PRO A 57 -4.44 -5.44 -9.31
N PRO A 58 -4.80 -5.59 -10.60
CA PRO A 58 -4.99 -4.47 -11.52
C PRO A 58 -5.95 -3.38 -10.99
N ALA A 59 -6.95 -3.77 -10.19
CA ALA A 59 -7.92 -2.86 -9.61
C ALA A 59 -7.29 -1.80 -8.71
N VAL A 60 -6.20 -2.11 -8.01
CA VAL A 60 -5.50 -1.15 -7.14
C VAL A 60 -4.81 -0.06 -7.97
N TRP A 61 -4.31 -0.42 -9.16
CA TRP A 61 -3.61 0.51 -10.05
C TRP A 61 -4.53 1.48 -10.79
N ARG A 62 -5.85 1.27 -10.79
CA ARG A 62 -6.80 2.17 -11.47
C ARG A 62 -6.80 3.60 -10.92
N HIS A 63 -6.38 3.75 -9.67
CA HIS A 63 -6.28 5.04 -8.99
C HIS A 63 -4.93 5.72 -9.21
N CYS A 64 -3.98 5.04 -9.86
CA CYS A 64 -2.65 5.58 -10.13
C CYS A 64 -2.69 6.45 -11.39
N PRO A 65 -2.34 7.75 -11.30
CA PRO A 65 -2.38 8.67 -12.44
C PRO A 65 -1.49 8.25 -13.61
N THR A 66 -0.43 7.50 -13.32
CA THR A 66 0.61 7.07 -14.27
C THR A 66 0.33 5.72 -14.93
N ALA A 67 -0.72 4.98 -14.49
CA ALA A 67 -1.09 3.68 -15.03
C ALA A 67 -1.72 3.81 -16.43
N THR A 68 -0.86 3.88 -17.46
CA THR A 68 -1.30 3.87 -18.86
C THR A 68 -1.75 2.47 -19.27
N GLY A 69 -2.99 2.35 -19.76
CA GLY A 69 -3.53 1.09 -20.25
C GLY A 69 -4.23 0.22 -19.22
N ALA A 70 -4.74 0.80 -18.12
CA ALA A 70 -5.64 0.10 -17.22
C ALA A 70 -6.85 -0.45 -18.01
N SER A 71 -6.82 -1.75 -18.32
CA SER A 71 -8.01 -2.52 -18.68
C SER A 71 -9.08 -2.23 -17.62
N PRO A 72 -10.39 -2.17 -17.96
CA PRO A 72 -11.43 -2.05 -16.95
C PRO A 72 -11.21 -3.14 -15.92
N ALA A 73 -10.66 -2.75 -14.77
CA ALA A 73 -10.24 -3.72 -13.77
C ALA A 73 -11.53 -4.29 -13.20
N GLU A 74 -11.72 -5.59 -13.35
CA GLU A 74 -12.82 -6.30 -12.69
C GLU A 74 -12.65 -6.07 -11.19
N THR A 75 -13.49 -5.21 -10.64
CA THR A 75 -13.66 -5.04 -9.20
C THR A 75 -14.86 -5.85 -8.78
N TYR A 76 -14.84 -6.35 -7.54
CA TYR A 76 -15.95 -7.09 -6.96
C TYR A 76 -16.63 -6.22 -5.91
N ALA A 77 -17.93 -6.45 -5.70
CA ALA A 77 -18.66 -5.80 -4.61
C ALA A 77 -18.37 -6.52 -3.29
N LEU A 78 -17.77 -5.83 -2.32
CA LEU A 78 -17.68 -6.29 -0.94
C LEU A 78 -18.84 -5.69 -0.14
N GLU A 79 -19.55 -6.51 0.63
CA GLU A 79 -20.73 -6.09 1.37
C GLU A 79 -20.64 -6.49 2.85
N SER A 80 -21.21 -5.66 3.71
CA SER A 80 -21.43 -5.98 5.12
C SER A 80 -22.47 -7.13 5.26
N PRO A 81 -22.65 -7.68 6.47
CA PRO A 81 -23.71 -8.66 6.73
C PRO A 81 -25.12 -8.12 6.43
N SER A 82 -25.32 -6.80 6.53
CA SER A 82 -26.58 -6.12 6.21
C SER A 82 -26.73 -5.77 4.73
N GLY A 83 -25.73 -6.06 3.88
CA GLY A 83 -25.72 -5.73 2.45
C GLY A 83 -25.26 -4.31 2.14
N ALA A 84 -24.72 -3.57 3.12
CA ALA A 84 -24.15 -2.24 2.88
C ALA A 84 -22.83 -2.38 2.10
N PRO A 85 -22.55 -1.51 1.11
CA PRO A 85 -21.31 -1.57 0.35
C PRO A 85 -20.09 -1.23 1.22
N LEU A 86 -19.01 -1.97 1.02
CA LEU A 86 -17.71 -1.77 1.67
C LEU A 86 -16.63 -1.53 0.62
N THR A 87 -15.53 -0.88 1.01
CA THR A 87 -14.35 -0.78 0.15
C THR A 87 -13.78 -2.18 -0.13
N PRO A 88 -13.66 -2.59 -1.41
CA PRO A 88 -13.07 -3.89 -1.74
C PRO A 88 -11.65 -4.01 -1.19
N MET A 89 -11.28 -5.21 -0.75
CA MET A 89 -9.96 -5.52 -0.21
C MET A 89 -9.41 -6.78 -0.84
N TRP A 90 -8.17 -6.71 -1.28
CA TRP A 90 -7.54 -7.78 -2.04
C TRP A 90 -6.51 -8.49 -1.19
N VAL A 91 -6.60 -9.82 -1.18
CA VAL A 91 -5.56 -10.64 -0.57
C VAL A 91 -4.38 -10.69 -1.54
N ILE A 92 -3.20 -10.32 -1.06
CA ILE A 92 -1.93 -10.51 -1.77
C ILE A 92 -1.01 -11.39 -0.94
N ASP A 93 -0.19 -12.18 -1.62
CA ASP A 93 0.87 -12.95 -0.95
C ASP A 93 2.22 -12.27 -1.21
N ILE A 94 2.87 -11.83 -0.13
CA ILE A 94 4.17 -11.17 -0.15
C ILE A 94 5.22 -11.99 0.60
N VAL A 95 6.47 -11.90 0.16
CA VAL A 95 7.59 -12.51 0.87
C VAL A 95 8.01 -11.56 2.01
N PRO A 96 8.17 -12.03 3.26
CA PRO A 96 8.57 -11.17 4.37
C PRO A 96 9.90 -10.45 4.15
N ALA A 97 10.83 -11.09 3.44
CA ALA A 97 12.12 -10.50 3.10
C ALA A 97 11.99 -9.23 2.24
N ASP A 98 11.06 -9.22 1.26
CA ASP A 98 10.82 -8.04 0.42
C ASP A 98 10.32 -6.86 1.27
N LEU A 99 9.34 -7.10 2.16
CA LEU A 99 8.82 -6.05 3.03
C LEU A 99 9.87 -5.52 4.02
N ASN A 100 10.73 -6.41 4.51
CA ASN A 100 11.83 -6.03 5.40
C ASN A 100 12.89 -5.20 4.67
N ALA A 101 13.23 -5.54 3.42
CA ALA A 101 14.14 -4.76 2.60
C ALA A 101 13.60 -3.33 2.37
N LEU A 102 12.31 -3.20 2.02
CA LEU A 102 11.69 -1.88 1.87
C LEU A 102 11.72 -1.06 3.16
N ALA A 103 11.43 -1.71 4.29
CA ALA A 103 11.48 -1.05 5.59
C ALA A 103 12.89 -0.63 5.99
N ALA A 104 13.89 -1.48 5.75
CA ALA A 104 15.28 -1.16 6.04
C ALA A 104 15.76 0.02 5.21
N TRP A 105 15.44 0.05 3.92
CA TRP A 105 15.76 1.18 3.04
C TRP A 105 15.07 2.46 3.48
N HIS A 106 13.80 2.39 3.91
CA HIS A 106 13.10 3.56 4.45
C HIS A 106 13.80 4.17 5.66
N GLU A 107 14.20 3.35 6.63
CA GLU A 107 14.90 3.85 7.81
C GLU A 107 16.30 4.38 7.44
N ARG A 108 17.02 3.70 6.56
CA ARG A 108 18.33 4.17 6.07
C ARG A 108 18.23 5.54 5.41
N MET A 109 17.23 5.74 4.53
CA MET A 109 16.96 7.06 3.93
C MET A 109 16.61 8.14 4.97
N ARG A 110 16.15 7.80 6.17
CA ARG A 110 15.84 8.79 7.21
C ARG A 110 17.03 9.15 8.07
N GLU A 111 17.97 8.21 8.20
CA GLU A 111 19.14 8.32 9.07
C GLU A 111 20.38 8.86 8.33
N ASP A 112 20.48 8.59 7.03
CA ASP A 112 21.63 8.94 6.21
C ASP A 112 21.42 10.27 5.46
N GLN A 113 22.24 11.27 5.78
CA GLN A 113 22.15 12.60 5.19
C GLN A 113 22.55 12.63 3.71
N ASP A 114 23.48 11.79 3.27
CA ASP A 114 23.94 11.76 1.89
C ASP A 114 22.88 11.15 0.96
N ILE A 115 22.20 10.09 1.43
CA ILE A 115 21.04 9.53 0.72
C ILE A 115 19.89 10.54 0.67
N LEU A 116 19.62 11.26 1.77
CA LEU A 116 18.61 12.32 1.77
C LEU A 116 18.91 13.43 0.76
N ASP A 117 20.16 13.86 0.68
CA ASP A 117 20.57 14.90 -0.26
C ASP A 117 20.51 14.40 -1.71
N ALA A 118 20.88 13.15 -1.96
CA ALA A 118 20.67 12.52 -3.27
C ALA A 118 19.17 12.48 -3.64
N LEU A 119 18.29 12.12 -2.69
CA LEU A 119 16.85 12.11 -2.91
C LEU A 119 16.30 13.52 -3.19
N ARG A 120 16.78 14.55 -2.48
CA ARG A 120 16.39 15.96 -2.72
C ARG A 120 16.76 16.44 -4.12
N LEU A 121 17.85 15.93 -4.66
CA LEU A 121 18.32 16.26 -6.01
C LEU A 121 17.60 15.46 -7.10
N ALA A 122 17.20 14.22 -6.79
CA ALA A 122 16.58 13.31 -7.75
C ALA A 122 15.05 13.43 -7.82
N ALA A 123 14.38 13.63 -6.69
CA ALA A 123 12.92 13.62 -6.61
C ALA A 123 12.28 14.91 -7.13
N THR A 124 11.04 14.81 -7.62
CA THR A 124 10.29 15.98 -8.12
C THR A 124 9.45 16.67 -7.02
N GLY A 125 9.16 15.94 -5.93
CA GLY A 125 8.35 16.39 -4.81
C GLY A 125 9.13 16.72 -3.53
N PRO A 126 8.46 17.28 -2.51
CA PRO A 126 9.06 17.53 -1.21
C PRO A 126 9.46 16.22 -0.53
N VAL A 127 10.76 16.07 -0.21
CA VAL A 127 11.32 14.83 0.36
C VAL A 127 10.61 14.37 1.63
N ASP A 128 10.24 15.29 2.53
CA ASP A 128 9.52 14.93 3.76
C ASP A 128 8.16 14.29 3.46
N THR A 129 7.46 14.77 2.43
CA THR A 129 6.18 14.21 1.98
C THR A 129 6.39 12.82 1.38
N LEU A 130 7.44 12.63 0.59
CA LEU A 130 7.79 11.35 -0.03
C LEU A 130 8.18 10.29 1.01
N LEU A 131 9.05 10.64 1.98
CA LEU A 131 9.41 9.75 3.07
C LEU A 131 8.22 9.43 3.97
N TYR A 132 7.32 10.38 4.18
CA TYR A 132 6.06 10.13 4.88
C TYR A 132 5.21 9.11 4.13
N ALA A 133 5.01 9.30 2.81
CA ALA A 133 4.23 8.39 1.96
C ALA A 133 4.82 6.98 1.92
N TYR A 134 6.14 6.86 1.73
CA TYR A 134 6.87 5.59 1.77
C TYR A 134 6.64 4.88 3.11
N GLY A 135 6.86 5.59 4.22
CA GLY A 135 6.68 5.03 5.55
C GLY A 135 5.23 4.59 5.80
N SER A 136 4.26 5.35 5.30
CA SER A 136 2.83 5.03 5.41
C SER A 136 2.47 3.76 4.65
N ALA A 137 2.96 3.60 3.42
CA ALA A 137 2.76 2.40 2.62
C ALA A 137 3.43 1.17 3.27
N VAL A 138 4.67 1.28 3.76
CA VAL A 138 5.36 0.19 4.48
C VAL A 138 4.63 -0.20 5.76
N ARG A 139 4.21 0.78 6.58
CA ARG A 139 3.42 0.50 7.80
C ARG A 139 2.11 -0.20 7.47
N ALA A 140 1.40 0.26 6.44
CA ALA A 140 0.16 -0.36 6.00
C ALA A 140 0.37 -1.82 5.57
N LEU A 141 1.43 -2.10 4.78
CA LEU A 141 1.79 -3.47 4.38
C LEU A 141 2.24 -4.37 5.55
N LYS A 142 2.74 -3.78 6.65
CA LYS A 142 3.13 -4.53 7.85
C LYS A 142 1.94 -4.99 8.70
N ILE A 143 0.76 -4.42 8.52
CA ILE A 143 -0.42 -4.83 9.29
C ILE A 143 -0.72 -6.30 9.01
N GLU A 144 -0.92 -7.08 10.08
CA GLU A 144 -1.35 -8.46 9.95
C GLU A 144 -2.86 -8.52 9.78
N ALA A 145 -3.30 -9.22 8.75
CA ALA A 145 -4.71 -9.53 8.59
C ALA A 145 -5.08 -10.73 9.47
N THR A 146 -6.24 -10.68 10.11
CA THR A 146 -6.74 -11.85 10.85
C THR A 146 -7.00 -13.01 9.90
N GLN A 147 -6.81 -14.24 10.37
CA GLN A 147 -7.07 -15.43 9.55
C GLN A 147 -8.52 -15.48 9.06
N ASP A 148 -9.46 -15.00 9.87
CA ASP A 148 -10.88 -14.95 9.50
C ASP A 148 -11.12 -14.03 8.30
N LEU A 149 -10.53 -12.83 8.30
CA LEU A 149 -10.68 -11.88 7.20
C LEU A 149 -9.96 -12.37 5.94
N VAL A 150 -8.75 -12.93 6.09
CA VAL A 150 -8.03 -13.55 4.97
C VAL A 150 -8.82 -14.72 4.39
N HIS A 151 -9.45 -15.55 5.23
CA HIS A 151 -10.27 -16.67 4.77
C HIS A 151 -11.49 -16.18 3.99
N ALA A 152 -12.21 -15.19 4.53
CA ALA A 152 -13.37 -14.59 3.86
C ALA A 152 -13.01 -13.98 2.50
N LEU A 153 -11.86 -13.30 2.41
CA LEU A 153 -11.41 -12.61 1.22
C LEU A 153 -10.54 -13.48 0.29
N ARG A 154 -10.25 -14.74 0.64
CA ARG A 154 -9.33 -15.60 -0.16
C ARG A 154 -9.80 -15.78 -1.59
N HIS A 155 -11.11 -15.69 -1.83
CA HIS A 155 -11.70 -15.73 -3.17
C HIS A 155 -11.19 -14.63 -4.11
N THR A 156 -10.69 -13.52 -3.58
CA THR A 156 -10.06 -12.44 -4.37
C THR A 156 -8.76 -12.87 -5.05
N LEU A 157 -8.19 -14.02 -4.67
CA LEU A 157 -7.05 -14.64 -5.37
C LEU A 157 -7.46 -15.35 -6.67
N ALA A 158 -8.75 -15.59 -6.90
CA ALA A 158 -9.27 -16.28 -8.08
C ALA A 158 -10.21 -15.37 -8.89
N PRO A 159 -10.11 -15.36 -10.23
CA PRO A 159 -10.99 -14.56 -11.08
C PRO A 159 -12.44 -15.06 -11.03
N GLY A 160 -13.40 -14.15 -11.21
CA GLY A 160 -14.82 -14.49 -11.43
C GLY A 160 -15.80 -14.22 -10.27
N VAL A 161 -15.32 -13.76 -9.11
CA VAL A 161 -16.21 -13.32 -8.02
C VAL A 161 -16.65 -11.89 -8.27
N GLN A 162 -17.96 -11.68 -8.43
CA GLN A 162 -18.53 -10.35 -8.66
C GLN A 162 -19.06 -9.71 -7.37
N ARG A 163 -19.44 -10.52 -6.36
CA ARG A 163 -19.98 -10.05 -5.09
C ARG A 163 -19.61 -11.00 -3.96
N LEU A 164 -19.26 -10.44 -2.81
CA LEU A 164 -18.89 -11.14 -1.59
C LEU A 164 -19.49 -10.40 -0.39
N SER A 165 -20.30 -11.09 0.42
CA SER A 165 -20.84 -10.54 1.66
C SER A 165 -20.10 -11.16 2.85
N LEU A 166 -19.63 -10.32 3.78
CA LEU A 166 -18.93 -10.78 4.98
C LEU A 166 -19.91 -11.37 6.00
N THR A 167 -19.44 -12.33 6.79
CA THR A 167 -20.11 -12.74 8.03
C THR A 167 -19.93 -11.65 9.09
N GLU A 168 -20.71 -11.70 10.18
CA GLU A 168 -20.54 -10.79 11.32
C GLU A 168 -19.10 -10.76 11.86
N SER A 169 -18.48 -11.94 12.01
CA SER A 169 -17.08 -12.05 12.45
C SER A 169 -16.10 -11.45 11.43
N GLY A 170 -16.30 -11.73 10.14
CA GLY A 170 -15.47 -11.18 9.06
C GLY A 170 -15.61 -9.66 8.97
N TYR A 171 -16.81 -9.13 9.23
CA TYR A 171 -17.08 -7.69 9.22
C TYR A 171 -16.44 -6.96 10.41
N LEU A 172 -16.49 -7.53 11.62
CA LEU A 172 -15.74 -6.98 12.75
C LEU A 172 -14.24 -6.96 12.48
N ALA A 173 -13.70 -8.06 11.95
CA ALA A 173 -12.29 -8.12 11.56
C ALA A 173 -11.95 -7.11 10.45
N TYR A 174 -12.84 -6.90 9.49
CA TYR A 174 -12.70 -5.88 8.44
C TYR A 174 -12.61 -4.48 9.05
N LYS A 175 -13.51 -4.13 9.98
CA LYS A 175 -13.52 -2.82 10.64
C LYS A 175 -12.23 -2.57 11.42
N ASP A 176 -11.79 -3.55 12.20
CA ASP A 176 -10.54 -3.46 12.96
C ASP A 176 -9.34 -3.31 12.03
N HIS A 177 -9.33 -4.03 10.91
CA HIS A 177 -8.26 -3.93 9.90
C HIS A 177 -8.28 -2.56 9.19
N CYS A 178 -9.45 -2.06 8.81
CA CYS A 178 -9.62 -0.70 8.26
C CYS A 178 -9.07 0.37 9.21
N GLN A 179 -9.40 0.27 10.51
CA GLN A 179 -8.91 1.21 11.51
C GLN A 179 -7.38 1.21 11.57
N GLN A 180 -6.76 0.02 11.60
CA GLN A 180 -5.30 -0.11 11.62
C GLN A 180 -4.65 0.46 10.35
N LEU A 181 -5.22 0.18 9.17
CA LEU A 181 -4.75 0.69 7.89
C LEU A 181 -4.78 2.22 7.86
N VAL A 182 -5.88 2.82 8.27
CA VAL A 182 -6.05 4.26 8.33
C VAL A 182 -5.05 4.91 9.31
N GLU A 183 -4.83 4.29 10.46
CA GLU A 183 -3.81 4.73 11.43
C GLU A 183 -2.39 4.60 10.88
N ALA A 184 -2.09 3.55 10.11
CA ALA A 184 -0.80 3.36 9.48
C ALA A 184 -0.52 4.37 8.35
N ILE A 185 -1.56 4.71 7.57
CA ILE A 185 -1.49 5.68 6.48
C ILE A 185 -1.39 7.11 7.03
N HIS A 186 -2.10 7.42 8.10
CA HIS A 186 -2.22 8.75 8.69
C HIS A 186 -1.75 8.80 10.15
N PRO A 187 -0.53 8.38 10.53
CA PRO A 187 -0.13 8.17 11.92
C PRO A 187 -0.26 9.41 12.82
N HIS A 188 -0.18 10.61 12.25
CA HIS A 188 -0.17 11.86 12.99
C HIS A 188 -1.38 12.77 12.71
N ASP A 189 -2.28 12.38 11.80
CA ASP A 189 -3.43 13.19 11.41
C ASP A 189 -4.75 12.53 11.83
N LYS A 190 -5.25 12.91 13.01
CA LYS A 190 -6.52 12.40 13.55
C LYS A 190 -7.74 12.81 12.72
N TRP A 191 -7.66 13.92 11.98
CA TRP A 191 -8.76 14.34 11.12
C TRP A 191 -8.80 13.48 9.86
N ALA A 192 -7.65 13.30 9.19
CA ALA A 192 -7.53 12.41 8.03
C ALA A 192 -7.87 10.96 8.40
N GLN A 193 -7.49 10.50 9.60
CA GLN A 193 -7.89 9.18 10.10
C GLN A 193 -9.42 9.02 10.10
N ARG A 194 -10.14 9.93 10.78
CA ARG A 194 -11.60 9.83 10.86
C ARG A 194 -12.26 9.91 9.49
N HIS A 195 -11.82 10.85 8.65
CA HIS A 195 -12.43 11.06 7.35
C HIS A 195 -12.21 9.86 6.42
N HIS A 196 -10.96 9.35 6.37
CA HIS A 196 -10.60 8.20 5.55
C HIS A 196 -11.33 6.92 6.00
N TYR A 197 -11.43 6.70 7.32
CA TYR A 197 -12.18 5.56 7.86
C TYR A 197 -13.68 5.62 7.48
N HIS A 198 -14.30 6.80 7.52
CA HIS A 198 -15.68 6.98 7.07
C HIS A 198 -15.86 6.74 5.56
N CYS A 199 -14.85 7.00 4.73
CA CYS A 199 -14.93 6.66 3.30
C CYS A 199 -14.98 5.15 3.06
N TRP A 200 -14.38 4.34 3.95
CA TRP A 200 -14.41 2.87 3.85
C TRP A 200 -15.61 2.21 4.51
N TYR A 201 -16.35 3.01 5.28
CA TYR A 201 -17.49 2.62 6.08
C TYR A 201 -18.54 3.73 6.02
N SER A 202 -19.39 3.70 5.00
CA SER A 202 -20.62 4.49 5.00
C SER A 202 -21.77 3.61 5.46
N ASP A 203 -21.92 3.46 6.78
CA ASP A 203 -23.25 3.17 7.33
C ASP A 203 -24.08 4.46 7.16
N THR A 204 -24.50 4.75 5.93
CA THR A 204 -25.66 5.62 5.72
C THR A 204 -26.90 4.77 5.98
N ALA A 205 -27.06 4.34 7.23
CA ALA A 205 -28.38 4.01 7.76
C ALA A 205 -29.16 5.32 7.80
N SER A 206 -30.18 5.40 6.95
CA SER A 206 -31.18 6.47 6.93
C SER A 206 -32.02 6.46 8.21
#